data_AF-B4HFG2-F1
#
_entry.id   AF-B4HFG2-F1
#
_cell.length_a   1.000
_cell.length_b   1.000
_cell.length_c   1.000
_cell.angle_alpha   90.00
_cell.angle_beta   90.00
_cell.angle_gamma   90.00
#
_symmetry.space_group_name_H-M   'P 1'
#
loop_
_entity.id
_entity.type
_entity.pdbx_description
1 polymer ?
#
loop_
_entity_poly.entity_id
_entity_poly.type
_entity_poly.pdbx_seq_one_letter_code
_entity_poly.pdbx_strand_id
1 'polypeptide(L)'
;MTTTGLRPLLSLLLLGLGVILFCDVSSSIAIAPSTFGTAIARAGKISNQLKETTAWKTLTSHPNSLVQLLPSRAMRVVQEVVRSLRKEREIVATTSLGKVRGRYQKYRSGERGGYYSFKGMRYGAPPTGARRFRAAEPEKPWSGIRDASREGQSCPHKNMILDTFKGDEDCLFVNVFTTQMPKDDESAEQPKLPVMVWVHGGGFSFGSGNSFLYGPDYLVAEDIVLVTLNYRLGPLGFLTAGPDAPGNQGLKDQCWR
;
A
#
# COMPACT_ATOMS: atom_id res chain seq x y z
N MET A 1 -5.91 -51.88 -33.75
CA MET A 1 -6.77 -50.75 -33.32
C MET A 1 -6.42 -50.46 -31.87
N THR A 2 -5.35 -49.69 -31.65
CA THR A 2 -5.36 -48.26 -31.23
C THR A 2 -5.94 -48.07 -29.82
N THR A 3 -5.27 -47.54 -28.79
CA THR A 3 -3.94 -46.96 -28.55
C THR A 3 -3.83 -46.73 -27.02
N THR A 4 -2.66 -47.03 -26.42
CA THR A 4 -1.95 -46.32 -25.31
C THR A 4 -2.77 -45.56 -24.24
N GLY A 5 -2.64 -45.75 -22.93
CA GLY A 5 -1.45 -45.96 -22.10
C GLY A 5 -0.96 -44.64 -21.50
N LEU A 6 -0.99 -44.47 -20.16
CA LEU A 6 0.05 -43.77 -19.36
C LEU A 6 -0.18 -43.96 -17.84
N ARG A 7 0.82 -44.52 -17.15
CA ARG A 7 1.05 -44.50 -15.69
C ARG A 7 1.71 -43.13 -15.29
N PRO A 8 2.40 -42.97 -14.14
CA PRO A 8 2.05 -42.88 -12.70
C PRO A 8 2.48 -41.49 -12.08
N LEU A 9 2.60 -41.37 -10.74
CA LEU A 9 3.14 -40.26 -9.90
C LEU A 9 2.13 -39.25 -9.30
N LEU A 10 1.78 -39.42 -8.03
CA LEU A 10 1.64 -38.30 -7.07
C LEU A 10 1.67 -38.80 -5.60
N SER A 11 2.81 -39.39 -5.22
CA SER A 11 3.22 -39.46 -3.81
C SER A 11 4.01 -38.19 -3.51
N LEU A 12 3.42 -37.21 -2.81
CA LEU A 12 4.05 -36.18 -1.95
C LEU A 12 3.07 -35.00 -1.80
N LEU A 13 2.27 -34.98 -0.73
CA LEU A 13 1.76 -33.77 -0.06
C LEU A 13 0.90 -34.18 1.16
N LEU A 14 1.50 -35.00 2.04
CA LEU A 14 0.91 -35.44 3.32
C LEU A 14 1.74 -34.98 4.52
N LEU A 15 2.42 -33.83 4.43
CA LEU A 15 3.17 -33.25 5.54
C LEU A 15 2.92 -31.74 5.63
N GLY A 16 2.32 -31.31 6.74
CA GLY A 16 2.36 -29.91 7.17
C GLY A 16 1.01 -29.32 7.55
N LEU A 17 0.41 -29.78 8.66
CA LEU A 17 -0.40 -28.95 9.55
C LEU A 17 -0.62 -29.70 10.88
N GLY A 18 0.44 -29.74 11.67
CA GLY A 18 0.42 -30.03 13.09
C GLY A 18 1.60 -29.30 13.74
N VAL A 19 1.43 -28.84 15.00
CA VAL A 19 2.44 -28.22 15.88
C VAL A 19 2.58 -26.69 15.53
N ILE A 20 2.29 -25.67 16.35
CA ILE A 20 2.43 -25.41 17.80
C ILE A 20 1.42 -24.32 18.28
N LEU A 21 1.02 -24.43 19.54
CA LEU A 21 0.19 -23.54 20.38
C LEU A 21 1.06 -22.61 21.25
N PHE A 22 0.60 -21.38 21.55
CA PHE A 22 1.02 -20.44 22.64
C PHE A 22 2.41 -19.74 22.53
N CYS A 23 2.67 -18.47 22.86
CA CYS A 23 2.04 -17.35 23.62
C CYS A 23 2.32 -16.03 22.84
N ASP A 24 1.54 -14.94 22.92
CA ASP A 24 1.55 -13.99 24.04
C ASP A 24 0.30 -13.09 24.05
N VAL A 25 -0.10 -12.70 25.25
CA VAL A 25 -1.36 -12.07 25.63
C VAL A 25 -1.20 -10.55 25.68
N SER A 26 -2.06 -9.80 24.98
CA SER A 26 -2.67 -8.60 25.56
C SER A 26 -3.88 -8.12 24.76
N SER A 27 -5.01 -8.06 25.49
CA SER A 27 -6.26 -7.33 25.20
C SER A 27 -7.27 -8.02 24.28
N SER A 28 -7.95 -9.03 24.83
CA SER A 28 -9.16 -9.66 24.31
C SER A 28 -10.42 -8.83 24.58
N ILE A 29 -11.34 -8.77 23.61
CA ILE A 29 -12.77 -8.86 23.89
C ILE A 29 -13.05 -10.37 24.00
N ALA A 30 -13.30 -10.85 25.23
CA ALA A 30 -13.48 -12.26 25.51
C ALA A 30 -14.86 -12.75 24.99
N ILE A 31 -14.84 -13.61 23.98
CA ILE A 31 -15.93 -14.55 23.69
C ILE A 31 -15.51 -15.88 24.33
N ALA A 32 -16.38 -16.49 25.13
CA ALA A 32 -16.05 -17.71 25.85
C ALA A 32 -15.53 -18.81 24.89
N PRO A 33 -14.47 -19.58 25.25
CA PRO A 33 -13.87 -20.61 24.39
C PRO A 33 -14.88 -21.65 23.87
N SER A 34 -15.93 -21.91 24.64
CA SER A 34 -17.02 -22.82 24.26
C SER A 34 -17.86 -22.31 23.09
N THR A 35 -17.98 -21.00 22.91
CA THR A 35 -18.79 -20.36 21.86
C THR A 35 -18.04 -20.30 20.52
N PHE A 36 -16.72 -20.13 20.56
CA PHE A 36 -15.89 -20.15 19.35
C PHE A 36 -15.73 -21.57 18.79
N GLY A 37 -15.49 -22.56 19.66
CA GLY A 37 -15.42 -23.97 19.27
C GLY A 37 -16.74 -24.48 18.67
N THR A 38 -17.88 -24.07 19.23
CA THR A 38 -19.20 -24.42 18.69
C THR A 38 -19.49 -23.69 17.37
N ALA A 39 -19.07 -22.44 17.20
CA ALA A 39 -19.21 -21.71 15.93
C ALA A 39 -18.38 -22.35 14.80
N ILE A 40 -17.14 -22.76 15.08
CA ILE A 40 -16.28 -23.46 14.12
C ILE A 40 -16.84 -24.86 13.82
N ALA A 41 -17.29 -25.60 14.83
CA ALA A 41 -17.91 -26.91 14.61
C ALA A 41 -19.19 -26.80 13.76
N ARG A 42 -20.00 -25.75 13.98
CA ARG A 42 -21.23 -25.50 13.21
C ARG A 42 -20.91 -25.08 11.78
N ALA A 43 -19.90 -24.23 11.57
CA ALA A 43 -19.42 -23.85 10.24
C ALA A 43 -18.82 -25.03 9.48
N GLY A 44 -18.05 -25.89 10.17
CA GLY A 44 -17.50 -27.12 9.61
C GLY A 44 -18.58 -28.14 9.23
N LYS A 45 -19.63 -28.28 10.06
CA LYS A 45 -20.77 -29.16 9.78
C LYS A 45 -21.60 -28.66 8.59
N ILE A 46 -21.81 -27.34 8.50
CA ILE A 46 -22.45 -26.69 7.34
C ILE A 46 -21.60 -26.88 6.09
N SER A 47 -20.27 -26.68 6.18
CA SER A 47 -19.35 -26.90 5.05
C SER A 47 -19.38 -28.34 4.55
N ASN A 48 -19.34 -29.33 5.46
CA ASN A 48 -19.38 -30.74 5.07
C ASN A 48 -20.76 -31.16 4.52
N GLN A 49 -21.87 -30.66 5.09
CA GLN A 49 -23.20 -30.88 4.49
C GLN A 49 -23.30 -30.27 3.09
N LEU A 50 -22.73 -29.09 2.91
CA LEU A 50 -22.71 -28.39 1.63
C LEU A 50 -21.87 -29.15 0.59
N LYS A 51 -20.69 -29.68 0.95
CA LYS A 51 -19.83 -30.51 0.07
C LYS A 51 -20.52 -31.77 -0.48
N GLU A 52 -21.50 -32.31 0.24
CA GLU A 52 -22.24 -33.49 -0.21
C GLU A 52 -23.36 -33.15 -1.21
N THR A 53 -23.78 -31.89 -1.30
CA THR A 53 -24.78 -31.48 -2.27
C THR A 53 -24.20 -31.46 -3.68
N THR A 54 -25.00 -31.92 -4.65
CA THR A 54 -24.67 -31.88 -6.08
C THR A 54 -24.31 -30.45 -6.52
N ALA A 55 -24.96 -29.43 -5.94
CA ALA A 55 -24.70 -28.03 -6.21
C ALA A 55 -23.25 -27.60 -5.92
N TRP A 56 -22.66 -28.04 -4.81
CA TRP A 56 -21.27 -27.71 -4.47
C TRP A 56 -20.24 -28.43 -5.35
N LYS A 57 -20.48 -29.69 -5.70
CA LYS A 57 -19.61 -30.45 -6.62
C LYS A 57 -19.63 -29.86 -8.04
N THR A 58 -20.78 -29.32 -8.48
CA THR A 58 -20.91 -28.59 -9.75
C THR A 58 -20.21 -27.22 -9.70
N LEU A 59 -20.27 -26.51 -8.57
CA LEU A 59 -19.62 -25.21 -8.38
C LEU A 59 -18.09 -25.27 -8.47
N THR A 60 -17.48 -26.38 -8.00
CA THR A 60 -16.01 -26.55 -7.97
C THR A 60 -15.43 -27.19 -9.25
N SER A 61 -16.26 -27.76 -10.12
CA SER A 61 -15.79 -28.46 -11.34
C SER A 61 -15.70 -27.56 -12.57
N HIS A 62 -16.39 -26.41 -12.59
CA HIS A 62 -16.39 -25.47 -13.72
C HIS A 62 -16.26 -24.02 -13.22
N PRO A 63 -15.03 -23.50 -13.01
CA PRO A 63 -14.80 -22.25 -12.28
C PRO A 63 -15.33 -20.98 -12.96
N ASN A 64 -15.74 -21.03 -14.23
CA ASN A 64 -16.06 -19.82 -15.01
C ASN A 64 -17.52 -19.67 -15.50
N SER A 65 -18.44 -20.63 -15.29
CA SER A 65 -19.81 -20.53 -15.84
C SER A 65 -20.92 -20.24 -14.82
N LEU A 66 -20.74 -20.56 -13.52
CA LEU A 66 -21.83 -20.48 -12.53
C LEU A 66 -21.76 -19.28 -11.58
N VAL A 67 -20.73 -18.43 -11.68
CA VAL A 67 -20.63 -17.19 -10.89
C VAL A 67 -21.79 -16.23 -11.19
N GLN A 68 -22.45 -16.36 -12.35
CA GLN A 68 -23.58 -15.51 -12.74
C GLN A 68 -24.92 -15.86 -12.07
N LEU A 69 -25.05 -17.02 -11.43
CA LEU A 69 -26.35 -17.51 -10.90
C LEU A 69 -26.55 -17.28 -9.39
N LEU A 70 -25.56 -16.72 -8.69
CA LEU A 70 -25.73 -16.42 -7.27
C LEU A 70 -26.56 -15.15 -7.09
N PRO A 71 -27.65 -15.17 -6.29
CA PRO A 71 -28.36 -13.96 -5.91
C PRO A 71 -27.38 -12.93 -5.33
N SER A 72 -27.58 -11.64 -5.62
CA SER A 72 -26.61 -10.57 -5.30
C SER A 72 -26.16 -10.55 -3.82
N ARG A 73 -27.04 -11.00 -2.91
CA ARG A 73 -26.74 -11.16 -1.48
C ARG A 73 -25.75 -12.30 -1.19
N ALA A 74 -25.87 -13.45 -1.86
CA ALA A 74 -24.95 -14.56 -1.70
C ALA A 74 -23.57 -14.23 -2.28
N MET A 75 -23.51 -13.52 -3.42
CA MET A 75 -22.26 -13.05 -4.00
C MET A 75 -21.50 -12.09 -3.05
N ARG A 76 -22.22 -11.19 -2.37
CA ARG A 76 -21.64 -10.30 -1.35
C ARG A 76 -21.01 -11.09 -0.20
N VAL A 77 -21.68 -12.13 0.29
CA VAL A 77 -21.15 -12.98 1.38
C VAL A 77 -19.90 -13.72 0.91
N VAL A 78 -19.93 -14.30 -0.29
CA VAL A 78 -18.77 -14.98 -0.89
C VAL A 78 -17.59 -14.00 -1.05
N GLN A 79 -17.84 -12.79 -1.55
CA GLN A 79 -16.81 -11.75 -1.67
C GLN A 79 -16.25 -11.33 -0.32
N GLU A 80 -17.08 -11.20 0.72
CA GLU A 80 -16.64 -10.84 2.06
C GLU A 80 -15.80 -11.93 2.71
N VAL A 81 -16.18 -13.19 2.53
CA VAL A 81 -15.43 -14.36 3.00
C VAL A 81 -14.11 -14.51 2.23
N VAL A 82 -14.11 -14.33 0.90
CA VAL A 82 -12.88 -14.34 0.11
C VAL A 82 -11.94 -13.19 0.53
N ARG A 83 -12.49 -12.02 0.87
CA ARG A 83 -11.74 -10.88 1.40
C ARG A 83 -11.17 -11.16 2.79
N SER A 84 -11.92 -11.83 3.67
CA SER A 84 -11.46 -12.17 5.02
C SER A 84 -10.44 -13.32 5.05
N LEU A 85 -10.49 -14.22 4.07
CA LEU A 85 -9.50 -15.30 3.89
C LEU A 85 -8.22 -14.80 3.20
N ARG A 86 -8.25 -13.63 2.57
CA ARG A 86 -7.05 -12.96 2.08
C ARG A 86 -6.28 -12.42 3.28
N LYS A 87 -5.31 -13.20 3.77
CA LYS A 87 -4.24 -12.70 4.63
C LYS A 87 -3.44 -11.70 3.79
N GLU A 88 -3.89 -10.45 3.72
CA GLU A 88 -3.08 -9.37 3.17
C GLU A 88 -1.80 -9.34 4.00
N ARG A 89 -0.67 -9.71 3.38
CA ARG A 89 0.63 -9.48 4.02
C ARG A 89 0.67 -8.00 4.32
N GLU A 90 0.85 -7.67 5.59
CA GLU A 90 0.96 -6.28 5.99
C GLU A 90 2.22 -5.72 5.33
N ILE A 91 2.04 -4.80 4.37
CA ILE A 91 3.15 -4.19 3.65
C ILE A 91 3.71 -3.08 4.54
N VAL A 92 4.59 -3.45 5.45
CA VAL A 92 5.22 -2.52 6.39
C VAL A 92 6.68 -2.36 6.03
N ALA A 93 7.15 -1.12 5.96
CA ALA A 93 8.57 -0.79 5.83
C ALA A 93 9.02 -0.01 7.08
N THR A 94 10.28 -0.23 7.47
CA THR A 94 10.92 0.51 8.55
C THR A 94 11.74 1.67 7.96
N THR A 95 11.51 2.88 8.45
CA THR A 95 12.31 4.08 8.13
C THR A 95 13.10 4.51 9.36
N SER A 96 14.03 5.46 9.21
CA SER A 96 14.76 6.05 10.35
C SER A 96 13.85 6.77 11.36
N LEU A 97 12.66 7.21 10.94
CA LEU A 97 11.71 7.94 11.79
C LEU A 97 10.62 7.05 12.40
N GLY A 98 10.39 5.86 11.83
CA GLY A 98 9.34 4.94 12.28
C GLY A 98 8.84 4.02 11.18
N LYS A 99 7.85 3.19 11.52
CA LYS A 99 7.26 2.22 10.58
C LYS A 99 6.14 2.85 9.75
N VAL A 100 6.04 2.46 8.48
CA VAL A 100 5.01 2.90 7.54
C VAL A 100 4.31 1.72 6.89
N ARG A 101 2.99 1.81 6.72
CA ARG A 101 2.17 0.81 6.02
C ARG A 101 1.84 1.28 4.60
N GLY A 102 2.33 0.56 3.61
CA GLY A 102 2.09 0.83 2.19
C GLY A 102 0.99 -0.06 1.58
N ARG A 103 0.99 -0.14 0.26
CA ARG A 103 0.13 -1.05 -0.53
C ARG A 103 0.91 -1.69 -1.66
N TYR A 104 0.54 -2.93 -1.99
CA TYR A 104 0.85 -3.51 -3.29
C TYR A 104 -0.22 -3.08 -4.31
N GLN A 105 0.22 -2.51 -5.43
CA GLN A 105 -0.63 -2.07 -6.53
C GLN A 105 -0.25 -2.82 -7.80
N LYS A 106 -1.25 -3.22 -8.59
CA LYS A 106 -1.00 -3.77 -9.93
C LYS A 106 -0.68 -2.64 -10.91
N TYR A 107 0.13 -2.92 -11.91
CA TYR A 107 0.35 -1.99 -13.02
C TYR A 107 -0.96 -1.69 -13.74
N ARG A 108 -1.18 -0.40 -14.05
CA ARG A 108 -2.34 0.06 -14.83
C ARG A 108 -2.20 -0.28 -16.31
N SER A 109 -0.99 -0.52 -16.80
CA SER A 109 -0.71 -0.94 -18.19
C SER A 109 -1.30 -2.31 -18.54
N GLY A 110 -1.70 -3.10 -17.54
CA GLY A 110 -2.23 -4.46 -17.75
C GLY A 110 -1.15 -5.55 -17.80
N GLU A 111 0.13 -5.19 -17.61
CA GLU A 111 1.23 -6.14 -17.48
C GLU A 111 1.05 -7.08 -16.28
N ARG A 112 1.62 -8.29 -16.37
CA ARG A 112 1.67 -9.21 -15.23
C ARG A 112 2.65 -8.67 -14.20
N GLY A 113 2.13 -8.26 -13.05
CA GLY A 113 2.97 -7.82 -11.93
C GLY A 113 2.33 -6.69 -11.14
N GLY A 114 3.18 -5.96 -10.44
CA GLY A 114 2.81 -4.83 -9.63
C GLY A 114 3.99 -4.32 -8.84
N TYR A 115 3.74 -3.28 -8.07
CA TYR A 115 4.73 -2.57 -7.28
C TYR A 115 4.19 -2.25 -5.90
N TYR A 116 5.11 -2.11 -4.95
CA TYR A 116 4.85 -1.59 -3.63
C TYR A 116 4.85 -0.06 -3.68
N SER A 117 3.96 0.54 -2.91
CA SER A 117 3.78 1.99 -2.84
C SER A 117 3.62 2.44 -1.39
N PHE A 118 4.38 3.47 -1.05
CA PHE A 118 4.33 4.17 0.22
C PHE A 118 4.16 5.66 -0.09
N LYS A 119 2.98 6.19 0.14
CA LYS A 119 2.55 7.53 -0.28
C LYS A 119 2.25 8.39 0.93
N GLY A 120 2.33 9.71 0.76
CA GLY A 120 1.99 10.65 1.83
C GLY A 120 2.90 10.55 3.05
N MET A 121 4.14 10.06 2.87
CA MET A 121 5.10 10.01 3.97
C MET A 121 5.66 11.41 4.19
N ARG A 122 5.56 11.91 5.41
CA ARG A 122 6.06 13.24 5.74
C ARG A 122 7.58 13.23 5.85
N TYR A 123 8.24 14.17 5.20
CA TYR A 123 9.69 14.34 5.30
C TYR A 123 10.09 15.64 6.04
N GLY A 124 9.17 16.59 6.17
CA GLY A 124 9.37 17.82 6.95
C GLY A 124 8.17 18.13 7.82
N ALA A 125 8.42 18.75 8.98
CA ALA A 125 7.38 19.23 9.87
C ALA A 125 6.48 20.24 9.15
N PRO A 126 5.16 20.29 9.44
CA PRO A 126 4.24 21.20 8.78
C PRO A 126 4.71 22.67 8.85
N PRO A 127 4.97 23.32 7.70
CA PRO A 127 5.42 24.71 7.64
C PRO A 127 4.22 25.65 7.77
N THR A 128 3.52 25.59 8.91
CA THR A 128 2.31 26.36 9.17
C THR A 128 2.53 27.39 10.30
N GLY A 129 1.61 28.36 10.42
CA GLY A 129 1.68 29.39 11.45
C GLY A 129 2.99 30.18 11.41
N ALA A 130 3.68 30.28 12.56
CA ALA A 130 4.95 31.01 12.67
C ALA A 130 6.10 30.41 11.81
N ARG A 131 5.97 29.18 11.30
CA ARG A 131 6.98 28.52 10.45
C ARG A 131 6.72 28.68 8.95
N ARG A 132 5.62 29.33 8.55
CA ARG A 132 5.14 29.43 7.16
C ARG A 132 6.22 29.78 6.14
N PHE A 133 7.01 30.81 6.41
CA PHE A 133 8.05 31.31 5.49
C PHE A 133 9.48 30.97 5.91
N ARG A 134 9.63 30.11 6.92
CA ARG A 134 10.93 29.65 7.43
C ARG A 134 11.34 28.34 6.75
N ALA A 135 12.61 27.96 6.87
CA ALA A 135 13.06 26.63 6.44
C ALA A 135 12.24 25.55 7.18
N ALA A 136 11.87 24.48 6.48
CA ALA A 136 11.18 23.37 7.10
C ALA A 136 12.09 22.69 8.13
N GLU A 137 11.53 22.35 9.29
CA GLU A 137 12.22 21.53 10.29
C GLU A 137 12.08 20.05 9.91
N PRO A 138 13.03 19.19 10.29
CA PRO A 138 12.89 17.75 10.12
C PRO A 138 11.64 17.21 10.80
N GLU A 139 11.01 16.21 10.20
CA GLU A 139 9.88 15.52 10.83
C GLU A 139 10.35 14.74 12.07
N LYS A 140 9.52 14.76 13.12
CA LYS A 140 9.82 14.03 14.36
C LYS A 140 9.58 12.52 14.18
N PRO A 141 10.41 11.67 14.81
CA PRO A 141 10.12 10.24 14.90
C PRO A 141 8.75 9.98 15.53
N TRP A 142 8.14 8.84 15.19
CA TRP A 142 6.84 8.43 15.74
C TRP A 142 6.86 6.99 16.24
N SER A 143 5.98 6.69 17.20
CA SER A 143 5.70 5.34 17.65
C SER A 143 4.59 4.69 16.80
N GLY A 144 4.64 3.37 16.67
CA GLY A 144 3.65 2.60 15.92
C GLY A 144 3.84 2.67 14.40
N ILE A 145 2.77 2.38 13.66
CA ILE A 145 2.78 2.29 12.21
C ILE A 145 1.93 3.43 11.64
N ARG A 146 2.54 4.33 10.85
CA ARG A 146 1.83 5.38 10.11
C ARG A 146 1.27 4.83 8.80
N ASP A 147 0.06 5.23 8.45
CA ASP A 147 -0.55 4.87 7.18
C ASP A 147 0.12 5.67 6.03
N ALA A 148 0.80 4.96 5.14
CA ALA A 148 1.39 5.49 3.91
C ALA A 148 0.69 4.89 2.67
N SER A 149 -0.60 4.58 2.78
CA SER A 149 -1.36 3.90 1.74
C SER A 149 -2.03 4.86 0.75
N ARG A 150 -2.05 6.15 1.08
CA ARG A 150 -2.67 7.24 0.31
C ARG A 150 -1.73 8.43 0.22
N GLU A 151 -1.91 9.22 -0.82
CA GLU A 151 -1.15 10.46 -0.99
C GLU A 151 -1.53 11.47 0.08
N GLY A 152 -0.53 12.26 0.49
CA GLY A 152 -0.75 13.44 1.31
C GLY A 152 -1.34 14.59 0.51
N GLN A 153 -1.56 15.72 1.18
CA GLN A 153 -2.06 16.93 0.54
C GLN A 153 -1.01 17.52 -0.41
N SER A 154 -1.48 18.07 -1.54
CA SER A 154 -0.65 18.93 -2.40
C SER A 154 -0.44 20.29 -1.74
N CYS A 155 0.67 20.96 -2.03
CA CYS A 155 0.89 22.33 -1.54
C CYS A 155 -0.15 23.30 -2.13
N PRO A 156 -0.42 24.43 -1.46
CA PRO A 156 -1.46 25.36 -1.89
C PRO A 156 -1.08 25.99 -3.24
N HIS A 157 -1.94 25.83 -4.24
CA HIS A 157 -1.77 26.43 -5.56
C HIS A 157 -3.11 26.59 -6.28
N LYS A 158 -3.10 27.44 -7.31
CA LYS A 158 -4.22 27.55 -8.25
C LYS A 158 -4.08 26.45 -9.31
N ASN A 159 -5.14 25.68 -9.53
CA ASN A 159 -5.18 24.67 -10.59
C ASN A 159 -5.11 25.38 -11.96
N MET A 160 -4.14 24.99 -12.79
CA MET A 160 -3.91 25.62 -14.10
C MET A 160 -5.12 25.52 -15.04
N ILE A 161 -5.90 24.43 -14.95
CA ILE A 161 -6.98 24.13 -15.89
C ILE A 161 -8.33 24.58 -15.36
N LEU A 162 -8.62 24.27 -14.10
CA LEU A 162 -9.96 24.44 -13.53
C LEU A 162 -10.17 25.80 -12.85
N ASP A 163 -9.16 26.67 -12.83
CA ASP A 163 -9.13 27.96 -12.12
C ASP A 163 -9.50 27.89 -10.62
N THR A 164 -9.53 26.69 -10.05
CA THR A 164 -9.87 26.43 -8.64
C THR A 164 -8.63 26.39 -7.76
N PHE A 165 -8.76 26.84 -6.51
CA PHE A 165 -7.69 26.72 -5.52
C PHE A 165 -7.72 25.33 -4.87
N LYS A 166 -6.55 24.72 -4.68
CA LYS A 166 -6.41 23.41 -4.02
C LYS A 166 -5.14 23.37 -3.19
N GLY A 167 -5.17 22.59 -2.12
CA GLY A 167 -4.00 22.20 -1.34
C GLY A 167 -4.08 22.64 0.11
N ASP A 168 -3.08 22.23 0.87
CA ASP A 168 -2.91 22.54 2.29
C ASP A 168 -1.46 22.98 2.53
N GLU A 169 -1.21 23.90 3.47
CA GLU A 169 0.17 24.29 3.84
C GLU A 169 0.93 23.10 4.43
N ASP A 170 0.20 22.17 5.03
CA ASP A 170 0.71 20.88 5.46
C ASP A 170 0.89 19.92 4.27
N CYS A 171 1.94 20.13 3.46
CA CYS A 171 2.12 19.44 2.19
C CYS A 171 3.47 18.76 1.95
N LEU A 172 4.40 18.81 2.92
CA LEU A 172 5.77 18.28 2.77
C LEU A 172 5.79 16.75 2.85
N PHE A 173 5.29 16.12 1.78
CA PHE A 173 5.15 14.69 1.64
C PHE A 173 6.00 14.15 0.48
N VAL A 174 6.47 12.92 0.67
CA VAL A 174 7.14 12.09 -0.33
C VAL A 174 6.31 10.82 -0.58
N ASN A 175 6.40 10.31 -1.79
CA ASN A 175 5.91 9.01 -2.21
C ASN A 175 7.08 8.16 -2.72
N VAL A 176 7.09 6.88 -2.38
CA VAL A 176 8.11 5.91 -2.77
C VAL A 176 7.43 4.71 -3.43
N PHE A 177 7.97 4.28 -4.56
CA PHE A 177 7.44 3.19 -5.36
C PHE A 177 8.58 2.25 -5.76
N THR A 178 8.37 0.94 -5.66
CA THR A 178 9.39 -0.06 -5.98
C THR A 178 8.79 -1.44 -6.23
N THR A 179 9.45 -2.28 -7.02
CA THR A 179 9.08 -3.69 -7.23
C THR A 179 9.55 -4.60 -6.10
N GLN A 180 10.47 -4.14 -5.24
CA GLN A 180 11.13 -4.96 -4.23
C GLN A 180 10.97 -4.38 -2.83
N MET A 181 10.50 -5.20 -1.89
CA MET A 181 10.50 -4.85 -0.47
C MET A 181 11.87 -5.16 0.15
N PRO A 182 12.34 -4.32 1.10
CA PRO A 182 13.49 -4.68 1.93
C PRO A 182 13.22 -6.00 2.64
N LYS A 183 14.16 -6.95 2.61
CA LYS A 183 14.12 -8.14 3.47
C LYS A 183 14.55 -7.75 4.89
N ASP A 184 13.87 -8.33 5.86
CA ASP A 184 14.24 -8.20 7.28
C ASP A 184 15.50 -9.01 7.63
N ASP A 185 15.91 -9.94 6.76
CA ASP A 185 17.06 -10.82 6.93
C ASP A 185 18.28 -10.27 6.18
N GLU A 186 19.21 -9.65 6.91
CA GLU A 186 20.46 -9.10 6.37
C GLU A 186 21.38 -10.17 5.74
N SER A 187 21.15 -11.46 6.01
CA SER A 187 21.93 -12.56 5.43
C SER A 187 21.52 -12.94 4.01
N ALA A 188 20.35 -12.47 3.55
CA ALA A 188 19.86 -12.72 2.21
C ALA A 188 20.32 -11.61 1.25
N GLU A 189 21.20 -11.93 0.31
CA GLU A 189 21.60 -10.98 -0.74
C GLU A 189 20.34 -10.46 -1.48
N GLN A 190 20.18 -9.13 -1.46
CA GLN A 190 19.23 -8.41 -2.30
C GLN A 190 19.98 -7.34 -3.09
N PRO A 191 19.85 -7.34 -4.43
CA PRO A 191 20.45 -6.27 -5.22
C PRO A 191 19.78 -4.94 -4.86
N LYS A 192 20.59 -3.93 -4.57
CA LYS A 192 20.09 -2.57 -4.39
C LYS A 192 19.65 -2.03 -5.75
N LEU A 193 18.42 -1.51 -5.80
CA LEU A 193 17.90 -0.87 -7.00
C LEU A 193 18.38 0.58 -7.09
N PRO A 194 18.57 1.12 -8.31
CA PRO A 194 18.83 2.55 -8.50
C PRO A 194 17.65 3.39 -8.01
N VAL A 195 17.95 4.53 -7.39
CA VAL A 195 16.93 5.46 -6.86
C VAL A 195 16.81 6.66 -7.80
N MET A 196 15.61 6.88 -8.32
CA MET A 196 15.25 8.05 -9.13
C MET A 196 14.36 8.99 -8.32
N VAL A 197 14.82 10.21 -8.12
CA VAL A 197 14.05 11.25 -7.41
C VAL A 197 13.46 12.23 -8.42
N TRP A 198 12.15 12.32 -8.46
CA TRP A 198 11.39 13.20 -9.35
C TRP A 198 10.87 14.43 -8.60
N VAL A 199 11.38 15.60 -9.00
CA VAL A 199 10.90 16.92 -8.56
C VAL A 199 9.97 17.45 -9.64
N HIS A 200 8.69 17.63 -9.31
CA HIS A 200 7.72 18.10 -10.30
C HIS A 200 8.00 19.55 -10.73
N GLY A 201 7.69 19.85 -11.99
CA GLY A 201 7.73 21.20 -12.53
C GLY A 201 6.52 22.05 -12.11
N GLY A 202 6.26 23.12 -12.87
CA GLY A 202 5.11 24.00 -12.67
C GLY A 202 5.46 25.43 -12.29
N GLY A 203 6.60 25.93 -12.80
CA GLY A 203 7.03 27.32 -12.63
C GLY A 203 7.11 27.76 -11.17
N PHE A 204 7.43 26.82 -10.27
CA PHE A 204 7.44 27.02 -8.83
C PHE A 204 6.10 27.47 -8.21
N SER A 205 5.00 27.42 -8.95
CA SER A 205 3.73 28.07 -8.57
C SER A 205 2.54 27.10 -8.50
N PHE A 206 2.64 25.93 -9.14
CA PHE A 206 1.61 24.89 -9.12
C PHE A 206 2.24 23.50 -9.33
N GLY A 207 1.44 22.45 -9.10
CA GLY A 207 1.85 21.07 -9.29
C GLY A 207 1.85 20.27 -7.98
N SER A 208 2.21 19.00 -8.10
CA SER A 208 2.38 18.08 -6.96
C SER A 208 3.17 16.85 -7.40
N GLY A 209 3.80 16.15 -6.47
CA GLY A 209 4.41 14.84 -6.66
C GLY A 209 3.39 13.69 -6.73
N ASN A 210 2.08 13.97 -6.78
CA ASN A 210 1.05 12.93 -6.81
C ASN A 210 1.04 12.17 -8.15
N SER A 211 0.59 10.92 -8.10
CA SER A 211 0.58 9.95 -9.19
C SER A 211 -0.47 10.23 -10.27
N PHE A 212 -1.26 11.31 -10.14
CA PHE A 212 -2.25 11.68 -11.16
C PHE A 212 -1.58 12.09 -12.48
N LEU A 213 -0.55 12.94 -12.41
CA LEU A 213 0.26 13.34 -13.58
C LEU A 213 1.52 12.50 -13.72
N TYR A 214 2.12 12.09 -12.59
CA TYR A 214 3.43 11.42 -12.55
C TYR A 214 3.29 9.99 -12.02
N GLY A 215 2.37 9.24 -12.63
CA GLY A 215 2.11 7.85 -12.24
C GLY A 215 3.39 6.98 -12.33
N PRO A 216 3.63 6.08 -11.38
CA PRO A 216 4.88 5.32 -11.30
C PRO A 216 4.95 4.13 -12.28
N ASP A 217 3.83 3.77 -12.90
CA ASP A 217 3.61 2.48 -13.57
C ASP A 217 4.69 2.10 -14.58
N TYR A 218 5.13 3.05 -15.42
CA TYR A 218 6.12 2.78 -16.47
C TYR A 218 7.55 2.74 -15.93
N LEU A 219 7.91 3.64 -15.01
CA LEU A 219 9.28 3.76 -14.52
C LEU A 219 9.63 2.64 -13.54
N VAL A 220 8.69 2.27 -12.67
CA VAL A 220 8.93 1.23 -11.66
C VAL A 220 9.03 -0.16 -12.27
N ALA A 221 8.45 -0.37 -13.46
CA ALA A 221 8.61 -1.62 -14.22
C ALA A 221 10.07 -1.89 -14.64
N GLU A 222 10.91 -0.86 -14.70
CA GLU A 222 12.35 -0.95 -15.04
C GLU A 222 13.24 -1.28 -13.80
N ASP A 223 12.66 -1.87 -12.76
CA ASP A 223 13.34 -2.24 -11.51
C ASP A 223 14.13 -1.08 -10.87
N ILE A 224 13.44 0.05 -10.69
CA ILE A 224 13.97 1.21 -9.95
C ILE A 224 13.17 1.47 -8.66
N VAL A 225 13.75 2.26 -7.76
CA VAL A 225 13.00 2.95 -6.71
C VAL A 225 12.66 4.35 -7.23
N LEU A 226 11.38 4.61 -7.48
CA LEU A 226 10.91 5.95 -7.84
C LEU A 226 10.47 6.69 -6.57
N VAL A 227 11.00 7.90 -6.39
CA VAL A 227 10.66 8.81 -5.31
C VAL A 227 10.06 10.07 -5.91
N THR A 228 8.86 10.46 -5.51
CA THR A 228 8.24 11.74 -5.89
C THR A 228 7.98 12.57 -4.63
N LEU A 229 8.10 13.90 -4.71
CA LEU A 229 7.87 14.76 -3.55
C LEU A 229 7.07 16.02 -3.91
N ASN A 230 6.44 16.58 -2.89
CA ASN A 230 5.92 17.94 -2.90
C ASN A 230 6.95 18.88 -2.27
N TYR A 231 7.03 20.12 -2.75
CA TYR A 231 7.78 21.22 -2.12
C TYR A 231 6.91 22.47 -2.12
N ARG A 232 7.14 23.43 -1.20
CA ARG A 232 6.30 24.64 -1.13
C ARG A 232 6.35 25.43 -2.44
N LEU A 233 5.19 25.97 -2.81
CA LEU A 233 4.96 26.66 -4.09
C LEU A 233 4.59 28.14 -3.87
N GLY A 234 4.71 28.93 -4.94
CA GLY A 234 4.33 30.33 -4.99
C GLY A 234 4.97 31.15 -3.87
N PRO A 235 4.24 32.14 -3.31
CA PRO A 235 4.74 32.94 -2.20
C PRO A 235 5.13 32.11 -0.97
N LEU A 236 4.47 30.97 -0.71
CA LEU A 236 4.80 30.13 0.45
C LEU A 236 6.18 29.48 0.33
N GLY A 237 6.62 29.17 -0.88
CA GLY A 237 7.93 28.57 -1.15
C GLY A 237 9.03 29.58 -1.51
N PHE A 238 8.67 30.77 -2.00
CA PHE A 238 9.63 31.64 -2.69
C PHE A 238 9.55 33.12 -2.28
N LEU A 239 8.74 33.47 -1.29
CA LEU A 239 8.75 34.83 -0.74
C LEU A 239 10.10 35.15 -0.09
N THR A 240 10.64 36.32 -0.44
CA THR A 240 11.77 36.94 0.25
C THR A 240 11.31 38.25 0.90
N ALA A 241 11.35 38.30 2.22
CA ALA A 241 10.81 39.43 3.01
C ALA A 241 11.53 39.59 4.37
N GLY A 242 12.85 39.41 4.38
CA GLY A 242 13.69 39.62 5.57
C GLY A 242 14.10 38.31 6.29
N PRO A 243 14.60 38.40 7.53
CA PRO A 243 15.18 37.26 8.25
C PRO A 243 14.22 36.08 8.45
N ASP A 244 12.93 36.35 8.64
CA ASP A 244 11.88 35.34 8.83
C ASP A 244 11.37 34.72 7.52
N ALA A 245 11.72 35.33 6.39
CA ALA A 245 11.40 34.87 5.04
C ALA A 245 12.62 35.08 4.13
N PRO A 246 13.71 34.30 4.32
CA PRO A 246 14.99 34.53 3.62
C PRO A 246 14.99 34.10 2.14
N GLY A 247 13.84 33.71 1.59
CA GLY A 247 13.70 33.14 0.25
C GLY A 247 14.09 31.67 0.13
N ASN A 248 13.73 31.10 -1.03
CA ASN A 248 14.07 29.75 -1.46
C ASN A 248 13.66 28.63 -0.50
N GLN A 249 12.56 28.82 0.23
CA GLN A 249 12.00 27.81 1.13
C GLN A 249 11.63 26.53 0.37
N GLY A 250 11.00 26.65 -0.80
CA GLY A 250 10.67 25.52 -1.67
C GLY A 250 11.90 24.78 -2.18
N LEU A 251 13.04 25.46 -2.40
CA LEU A 251 14.30 24.78 -2.73
C LEU A 251 14.93 24.13 -1.51
N LYS A 252 14.85 24.77 -0.33
CA LYS A 252 15.29 24.18 0.94
C LYS A 252 14.48 22.92 1.27
N ASP A 253 13.20 22.89 0.90
CA ASP A 253 12.35 21.71 1.05
C ASP A 253 12.78 20.55 0.14
N GLN A 254 13.52 20.80 -0.95
CA GLN A 254 14.08 19.77 -1.82
C GLN A 254 15.43 19.23 -1.32
N CYS A 255 16.07 19.95 -0.38
CA CYS A 255 17.32 19.53 0.23
C CYS A 255 17.02 18.66 1.47
N TRP A 256 17.24 17.36 1.31
CA TRP A 256 17.14 16.39 2.40
C TRP A 256 18.36 16.58 3.31
N ARG A 257 18.13 16.72 4.62
CA ARG A 257 19.18 16.83 5.65
C ARG A 257 19.00 15.74 6.69
#